data_AF-A0A9W2YJQ0-F1
#
_entry.id   AF-A0A9W2YJQ0-F1
#
_cell.length_a   1.000
_cell.length_b   1.000
_cell.length_c   1.000
_cell.angle_alpha   90.00
_cell.angle_beta   90.00
_cell.angle_gamma   90.00
#
_symmetry.space_group_name_H-M   'P 1'
#
loop_
_entity.id
_entity.type
_entity.pdbx_description
1 polymer ?
#
loop_
_entity_poly.entity_id
_entity_poly.type
_entity_poly.pdbx_seq_one_letter_code
_entity_poly.pdbx_strand_id
1 'polypeptide(L)'
;MSCRYTPNANMSTSTRFDYTIKIILLGDHSVGKSSLLTHLAGIQDAKDMSYRCLNYRPNSHVELAMWKNGKRVLVRIVDTGGQERFRSITASFYRGTQGCLLMFDAEKIDSFRHVYTWHADLETYTNKHPMSTFLVGVNTQSQSKEVTTEQAERLATQLEMQFHELFLNKKSNAVDIIHAMLDKIIIHASRLPSLTIDLIPQQIRPLFADQARRSTILDQSEKKIFQCSC
;
A
#
# COMPACT_ATOMS: atom_id res chain seq x y z
N MET A 1 1.22 6.83 -33.50
CA MET A 1 -0.19 6.49 -33.21
C MET A 1 -0.49 6.88 -31.78
N SER A 2 -1.15 8.03 -31.56
CA SER A 2 -1.44 8.56 -30.23
C SER A 2 -2.80 8.04 -29.76
N CYS A 3 -2.85 7.30 -28.66
CA CYS A 3 -4.08 6.85 -28.05
C CYS A 3 -4.70 8.04 -27.28
N ARG A 4 -5.72 8.70 -27.87
CA ARG A 4 -6.52 9.72 -27.17
C ARG A 4 -7.67 9.00 -26.48
N TYR A 5 -7.61 8.92 -25.16
CA TYR A 5 -8.74 8.54 -24.33
C TYR A 5 -9.77 9.68 -24.35
N THR A 6 -10.94 9.45 -24.93
CA THR A 6 -12.11 10.31 -24.77
C THR A 6 -12.94 9.80 -23.60
N PRO A 7 -13.17 10.59 -22.54
CA PRO A 7 -14.08 10.18 -21.48
C PRO A 7 -15.50 10.25 -22.04
N ASN A 8 -16.23 9.13 -21.98
CA ASN A 8 -17.65 9.12 -22.28
C ASN A 8 -18.36 9.97 -21.21
N ALA A 9 -18.75 11.18 -21.60
CA ALA A 9 -19.60 12.06 -20.81
C ALA A 9 -20.99 11.46 -20.78
N ASN A 10 -21.29 10.64 -19.76
CA ASN A 10 -22.60 10.38 -19.15
C ASN A 10 -22.51 9.15 -18.23
N MET A 11 -21.92 9.32 -17.05
CA MET A 11 -22.23 8.44 -15.91
C MET A 11 -22.03 9.19 -14.59
N SER A 12 -22.93 10.14 -14.33
CA SER A 12 -23.17 10.73 -13.02
C SER A 12 -23.81 9.70 -12.08
N THR A 13 -23.06 8.68 -11.70
CA THR A 13 -23.31 7.95 -10.45
C THR A 13 -22.10 8.21 -9.57
N SER A 14 -22.31 8.97 -8.49
CA SER A 14 -21.32 9.13 -7.44
C SER A 14 -21.04 7.74 -6.85
N THR A 15 -20.03 7.06 -7.37
CA THR A 15 -19.49 5.84 -6.77
C THR A 15 -18.79 6.27 -5.49
N ARG A 16 -19.59 6.46 -4.44
CA ARG A 16 -19.13 6.91 -3.13
C ARG A 16 -18.19 5.85 -2.57
N PHE A 17 -16.92 6.21 -2.45
CA PHE A 17 -15.94 5.42 -1.71
C PHE A 17 -16.23 5.53 -0.22
N ASP A 18 -16.12 4.40 0.49
CA ASP A 18 -16.20 4.38 1.95
C ASP A 18 -14.95 5.02 2.56
N TYR A 19 -13.78 4.76 1.94
CA TYR A 19 -12.48 5.21 2.44
C TYR A 19 -11.60 5.77 1.34
N THR A 20 -10.75 6.73 1.69
CA THR A 20 -9.59 7.12 0.87
C THR A 20 -8.33 6.81 1.64
N ILE A 21 -7.41 6.08 1.00
CA ILE A 21 -6.10 5.73 1.55
C ILE A 21 -5.03 6.28 0.63
N LYS A 22 -4.09 7.01 1.20
CA LYS A 22 -2.92 7.56 0.54
C LYS A 22 -1.70 6.69 0.85
N ILE A 23 -1.06 6.22 -0.21
CA ILE A 23 0.20 5.48 -0.18
C ILE A 23 1.25 6.33 -0.90
N ILE A 24 2.47 6.40 -0.36
CA ILE A 24 3.62 7.03 -1.03
C ILE A 24 4.64 5.97 -1.46
N LEU A 25 5.35 6.27 -2.54
CA LEU A 25 6.51 5.50 -2.97
C LEU A 25 7.79 6.24 -2.57
N LEU A 26 8.71 5.56 -1.90
CA LEU A 26 10.04 6.06 -1.54
C LEU A 26 11.13 5.12 -2.06
N GLY A 27 12.36 5.59 -2.12
CA GLY A 27 13.49 4.86 -2.66
C GLY A 27 14.27 5.70 -3.67
N ASP A 28 15.39 5.18 -4.14
CA ASP A 28 16.29 5.89 -5.07
C ASP A 28 15.64 6.19 -6.42
N HIS A 29 16.28 7.09 -7.18
CA HIS A 29 15.94 7.30 -8.57
C HIS A 29 16.10 5.99 -9.38
N SER A 30 15.22 5.79 -10.36
CA SER A 30 15.25 4.64 -11.27
C SER A 30 15.08 3.25 -10.63
N VAL A 31 14.60 3.13 -9.39
CA VAL A 31 14.27 1.81 -8.78
C VAL A 31 12.95 1.20 -9.28
N GLY A 32 12.18 1.94 -10.09
CA GLY A 32 10.91 1.44 -10.66
C GLY A 32 9.63 1.96 -9.99
N LYS A 33 9.69 3.05 -9.21
CA LYS A 33 8.51 3.72 -8.62
C LYS A 33 7.45 4.11 -9.68
N SER A 34 7.85 4.87 -10.69
CA SER A 34 6.97 5.28 -11.80
C SER A 34 6.54 4.09 -12.66
N SER A 35 7.40 3.08 -12.79
CA SER A 35 7.10 1.83 -13.50
C SER A 35 5.99 1.04 -12.79
N LEU A 36 6.01 0.96 -11.46
CA LEU A 36 4.94 0.36 -10.66
C LEU A 36 3.60 1.09 -10.90
N LEU A 37 3.59 2.42 -10.90
CA LEU A 37 2.36 3.18 -11.16
C LEU A 37 1.83 2.95 -12.58
N THR A 38 2.72 2.95 -13.57
CA THR A 38 2.36 2.67 -14.97
C THR A 38 1.82 1.25 -15.11
N HIS A 39 2.44 0.28 -14.43
CA HIS A 39 2.00 -1.12 -14.42
C HIS A 39 0.61 -1.24 -13.80
N LEU A 40 0.39 -0.67 -12.62
CA LEU A 40 -0.93 -0.63 -11.97
C LEU A 40 -1.99 0.01 -12.89
N ALA A 41 -1.69 1.16 -13.50
CA ALA A 41 -2.61 1.82 -14.42
C ALA A 41 -2.94 1.00 -15.67
N GLY A 42 -2.00 0.18 -16.14
CA GLY A 42 -2.14 -0.69 -17.31
C GLY A 42 -2.87 -2.00 -17.06
N ILE A 43 -3.15 -2.37 -15.81
CA ILE A 43 -3.92 -3.58 -15.48
C ILE A 43 -5.38 -3.35 -15.85
N GLN A 44 -5.79 -3.97 -16.95
CA GLN A 44 -7.16 -4.04 -17.42
C GLN A 44 -7.68 -5.47 -17.27
N ASP A 45 -7.90 -5.92 -16.04
CA ASP A 45 -8.56 -7.20 -15.80
C ASP A 45 -10.07 -6.98 -15.68
N ALA A 46 -10.78 -7.21 -16.79
CA ALA A 46 -12.24 -7.16 -16.83
C ALA A 46 -12.92 -8.23 -15.94
N LYS A 47 -12.16 -9.24 -15.49
CA LYS A 47 -12.67 -10.35 -14.67
C LYS A 47 -12.57 -10.08 -13.17
N ASP A 48 -11.65 -9.22 -12.74
CA ASP A 48 -11.42 -8.99 -11.32
C ASP A 48 -12.05 -7.66 -10.89
N MET A 49 -13.30 -7.74 -10.44
CA MET A 49 -14.04 -6.57 -9.94
C MET A 49 -13.41 -5.96 -8.67
N SER A 50 -12.42 -6.62 -8.08
CA SER A 50 -11.74 -6.17 -6.86
C SER A 50 -10.79 -4.99 -7.08
N TYR A 51 -10.38 -4.72 -8.33
CA TYR A 51 -9.40 -3.71 -8.69
C TYR A 51 -9.78 -2.95 -9.96
N ARG A 52 -9.75 -1.61 -9.92
CA ARG A 52 -9.93 -0.78 -11.11
C ARG A 52 -9.12 0.50 -11.02
N CYS A 53 -8.27 0.77 -12.02
CA CYS A 53 -7.67 2.09 -12.19
C CYS A 53 -8.73 3.11 -12.62
N LEU A 54 -8.89 4.18 -11.84
CA LEU A 54 -9.82 5.28 -12.13
C LEU A 54 -9.13 6.43 -12.85
N ASN A 55 -7.89 6.70 -12.48
CA ASN A 55 -7.13 7.85 -12.94
C ASN A 55 -5.64 7.57 -12.84
N TYR A 56 -4.89 8.00 -13.84
CA TYR A 56 -3.44 7.90 -13.87
C TYR A 56 -2.85 9.21 -14.36
N ARG A 57 -2.03 9.84 -13.52
CA ARG A 57 -1.23 11.01 -13.87
C ARG A 57 0.25 10.60 -13.87
N PRO A 58 0.87 10.49 -15.05
CA PRO A 58 2.28 10.15 -15.17
C PRO A 58 3.16 11.02 -14.27
N ASN A 59 4.12 10.39 -13.59
CA ASN A 59 5.07 11.03 -12.66
C ASN A 59 4.43 11.79 -11.48
N SER A 60 3.16 11.49 -11.16
CA SER A 60 2.46 12.14 -10.06
C SER A 60 1.73 11.14 -9.19
N HIS A 61 0.69 10.48 -9.70
CA HIS A 61 -0.10 9.54 -8.91
C HIS A 61 -1.00 8.67 -9.77
N VAL A 62 -1.44 7.56 -9.18
CA VAL A 62 -2.54 6.72 -9.68
C VAL A 62 -3.64 6.66 -8.62
N GLU A 63 -4.88 6.59 -9.07
CA GLU A 63 -6.06 6.40 -8.21
C GLU A 63 -6.74 5.10 -8.59
N LEU A 64 -6.90 4.23 -7.59
CA LEU A 64 -7.40 2.88 -7.74
C LEU A 64 -8.66 2.72 -6.91
N ALA A 65 -9.73 2.20 -7.51
CA ALA A 65 -10.86 1.67 -6.78
C ALA A 65 -10.56 0.21 -6.42
N MET A 66 -10.60 -0.12 -5.14
CA MET A 66 -10.42 -1.48 -4.66
C MET A 66 -11.56 -1.90 -3.73
N TRP A 67 -11.92 -3.18 -3.75
CA TRP A 67 -12.87 -3.74 -2.79
C TRP A 67 -12.11 -4.44 -1.66
N LYS A 68 -12.47 -4.11 -0.41
CA LYS A 68 -11.89 -4.73 0.77
C LYS A 68 -12.93 -4.86 1.88
N ASN A 69 -13.13 -6.06 2.43
CA ASN A 69 -14.08 -6.32 3.52
C ASN A 69 -15.50 -5.74 3.26
N GLY A 70 -15.99 -5.86 2.02
CA GLY A 70 -17.31 -5.33 1.62
C GLY A 70 -17.38 -3.81 1.46
N LYS A 71 -16.23 -3.12 1.52
CA LYS A 71 -16.11 -1.66 1.41
C LYS A 71 -15.36 -1.26 0.16
N ARG A 72 -15.74 -0.13 -0.44
CA ARG A 72 -15.03 0.45 -1.58
C ARG A 72 -13.99 1.43 -1.09
N VAL A 73 -12.74 1.14 -1.40
CA VAL A 73 -11.57 1.94 -1.01
C VAL A 73 -11.04 2.65 -2.24
N LEU A 74 -10.86 3.96 -2.14
CA LEU A 74 -10.07 4.75 -3.08
C LEU A 74 -8.62 4.75 -2.59
N VAL A 75 -7.74 4.08 -3.31
CA VAL A 75 -6.30 4.09 -3.04
C VAL A 75 -5.63 5.10 -3.95
N ARG A 76 -5.01 6.14 -3.37
CA ARG A 76 -4.18 7.10 -4.10
C ARG A 76 -2.72 6.77 -3.83
N ILE A 77 -2.01 6.32 -4.84
CA ILE A 77 -0.57 6.03 -4.75
C ILE A 77 0.18 7.17 -5.41
N VAL A 78 1.05 7.83 -4.66
CA VAL A 78 1.78 9.03 -5.09
C VAL A 78 3.22 8.67 -5.41
N ASP A 79 3.67 9.02 -6.61
CA ASP A 79 5.08 9.02 -6.96
C ASP A 79 5.73 10.25 -6.36
N THR A 80 6.85 10.05 -5.65
CA THR A 80 7.70 11.15 -5.20
C THR A 80 8.72 11.57 -6.27
N GLY A 81 8.79 10.83 -7.39
CA GLY A 81 9.33 11.31 -8.66
C GLY A 81 10.84 11.55 -8.71
N GLY A 82 11.65 10.95 -7.83
CA GLY A 82 13.10 11.23 -7.85
C GLY A 82 13.45 12.63 -7.30
N GLN A 83 12.44 13.40 -6.87
CA GLN A 83 12.60 14.77 -6.37
C GLN A 83 12.92 14.83 -4.88
N GLU A 84 13.14 13.67 -4.25
CA GLU A 84 13.66 13.54 -2.89
C GLU A 84 14.92 14.39 -2.58
N ARG A 85 15.67 14.81 -3.62
CA ARG A 85 16.81 15.74 -3.50
C ARG A 85 16.43 17.12 -2.94
N PHE A 86 15.13 17.47 -2.91
CA PHE A 86 14.62 18.71 -2.33
C PHE A 86 13.81 18.39 -1.06
N ARG A 87 14.51 18.27 0.07
CA ARG A 87 13.94 17.94 1.41
C ARG A 87 12.67 18.73 1.79
N SER A 88 12.49 19.94 1.28
CA SER A 88 11.31 20.80 1.52
C SER A 88 10.06 20.36 0.75
N ILE A 89 10.19 19.77 -0.45
CA ILE A 89 9.06 19.28 -1.25
C ILE A 89 8.52 17.97 -0.62
N THR A 90 9.39 17.17 -0.01
CA THR A 90 9.10 15.85 0.56
C THR A 90 8.13 15.89 1.74
N ALA A 91 8.23 16.90 2.63
CA ALA A 91 7.37 17.02 3.82
C ALA A 91 5.86 17.02 3.50
N SER A 92 5.48 17.61 2.38
CA SER A 92 4.08 17.67 1.94
C SER A 92 3.52 16.29 1.52
N PHE A 93 4.38 15.40 1.01
CA PHE A 93 3.99 14.05 0.62
C PHE A 93 3.72 13.15 1.82
N TYR A 94 4.42 13.34 2.95
CA TYR A 94 4.20 12.56 4.17
C TYR A 94 2.87 12.90 4.88
N ARG A 95 2.36 14.13 4.73
CA ARG A 95 1.13 14.55 5.41
C ARG A 95 -0.07 13.72 4.95
N GLY A 96 -0.80 13.17 5.90
CA GLY A 96 -2.02 12.37 5.66
C GLY A 96 -1.76 11.05 4.93
N THR A 97 -0.51 10.56 4.95
CA THR A 97 -0.16 9.27 4.34
C THR A 97 -0.33 8.14 5.35
N GLN A 98 -1.03 7.08 4.95
CA GLN A 98 -1.26 5.90 5.79
C GLN A 98 -0.29 4.77 5.49
N GLY A 99 0.22 4.70 4.25
CA GLY A 99 1.12 3.64 3.81
C GLY A 99 2.35 4.16 3.06
N CYS A 100 3.48 3.46 3.21
CA CYS A 100 4.69 3.71 2.44
C CYS A 100 5.22 2.41 1.83
N LEU A 101 5.52 2.43 0.54
CA LEU A 101 6.33 1.41 -0.12
C LEU A 101 7.75 1.97 -0.25
N LEU A 102 8.66 1.45 0.58
CA LEU A 102 10.07 1.76 0.50
C LEU A 102 10.72 0.79 -0.50
N MET A 103 11.07 1.30 -1.67
CA MET A 103 11.46 0.51 -2.83
C MET A 103 12.97 0.55 -3.07
N PHE A 104 13.54 -0.59 -3.47
CA PHE A 104 14.89 -0.67 -4.00
C PHE A 104 14.91 -1.58 -5.24
N ASP A 105 15.97 -1.48 -6.05
CA ASP A 105 16.19 -2.32 -7.22
C ASP A 105 17.08 -3.50 -6.83
N ALA A 106 16.59 -4.73 -7.00
CA ALA A 106 17.31 -5.95 -6.63
C ALA A 106 18.57 -6.20 -7.48
N GLU A 107 18.66 -5.54 -8.64
CA GLU A 107 19.83 -5.56 -9.52
C GLU A 107 20.83 -4.43 -9.19
N LYS A 108 20.57 -3.56 -8.21
CA LYS A 108 21.47 -2.47 -7.82
C LYS A 108 21.68 -2.41 -6.31
N ILE A 109 22.83 -2.92 -5.84
CA ILE A 109 23.18 -2.98 -4.41
C ILE A 109 23.18 -1.61 -3.72
N ASP A 110 23.55 -0.53 -4.42
CA ASP A 110 23.59 0.80 -3.82
C ASP A 110 22.18 1.29 -3.45
N SER A 111 21.17 1.00 -4.27
CA SER A 111 19.78 1.34 -3.95
C SER A 111 19.28 0.63 -2.69
N PHE A 112 19.78 -0.60 -2.45
CA PHE A 112 19.50 -1.36 -1.24
C PHE A 112 20.21 -0.79 -0.01
N ARG A 113 21.46 -0.32 -0.16
CA ARG A 113 22.19 0.34 0.93
C ARG A 113 21.51 1.65 1.36
N HIS A 114 20.99 2.42 0.41
CA HIS A 114 20.30 3.68 0.70
C HIS A 114 18.94 3.51 1.38
N VAL A 115 18.39 2.29 1.47
CA VAL A 115 17.17 1.99 2.24
C VAL A 115 17.26 2.49 3.69
N TYR A 116 18.44 2.38 4.33
CA TYR A 116 18.65 2.91 5.68
C TYR A 116 18.44 4.43 5.75
N THR A 117 18.97 5.17 4.77
CA THR A 117 18.81 6.62 4.69
C THR A 117 17.34 6.99 4.49
N TRP A 118 16.66 6.29 3.58
CA TRP A 118 15.22 6.49 3.34
C TRP A 118 14.36 6.16 4.56
N HIS A 119 14.72 5.11 5.30
CA HIS A 119 14.04 4.72 6.53
C HIS A 119 14.22 5.78 7.62
N ALA A 120 15.46 6.24 7.84
CA ALA A 120 15.73 7.29 8.80
C ALA A 120 14.97 8.58 8.47
N ASP A 121 14.93 8.97 7.20
CA ASP A 121 14.13 10.11 6.73
C ASP A 121 12.64 9.89 7.00
N LEU A 122 12.11 8.71 6.70
CA LEU A 122 10.71 8.33 6.98
C LEU A 122 10.39 8.44 8.48
N GLU A 123 11.27 7.94 9.36
CA GLU A 123 11.10 7.98 10.82
C GLU A 123 10.97 9.40 11.38
N THR A 124 11.64 10.38 10.76
CA THR A 124 11.49 11.78 11.18
C THR A 124 10.06 12.30 11.03
N TYR A 125 9.25 11.71 10.13
CA TYR A 125 7.86 12.07 9.90
C TYR A 125 6.85 11.12 10.56
N THR A 126 7.18 9.84 10.74
CA THR A 126 6.26 8.86 11.34
C THR A 126 6.06 9.05 12.84
N ASN A 127 7.01 9.68 13.55
CA ASN A 127 6.86 10.03 14.97
C ASN A 127 5.62 10.88 15.27
N LYS A 128 5.07 11.58 14.27
CA LYS A 128 3.84 12.37 14.39
C LYS A 128 2.59 11.63 13.92
N HIS A 129 2.76 10.69 12.99
CA HIS A 129 1.69 9.92 12.37
C HIS A 129 2.21 8.52 12.01
N PRO A 130 1.80 7.46 12.74
CA PRO A 130 2.26 6.13 12.42
C PRO A 130 1.78 5.72 11.03
N MET A 131 2.72 5.19 10.25
CA MET A 131 2.56 4.83 8.85
C MET A 131 2.90 3.36 8.68
N SER A 132 2.05 2.63 7.96
CA SER A 132 2.32 1.24 7.62
C SER A 132 3.35 1.16 6.49
N THR A 133 4.53 0.64 6.78
CA THR A 133 5.63 0.59 5.80
C THR A 133 5.93 -0.84 5.37
N PHE A 134 6.17 -1.03 4.07
CA PHE A 134 6.73 -2.23 3.46
C PHE A 134 8.07 -1.92 2.79
N LEU A 135 9.01 -2.86 2.91
CA LEU A 135 10.18 -2.91 2.07
C LEU A 135 9.85 -3.68 0.79
N VAL A 136 10.10 -3.09 -0.37
CA VAL A 136 9.76 -3.68 -1.67
C VAL A 136 11.00 -3.78 -2.54
N GLY A 137 11.41 -5.01 -2.85
CA GLY A 137 12.49 -5.28 -3.80
C GLY A 137 11.94 -5.42 -5.22
N VAL A 138 12.25 -4.47 -6.09
CA VAL A 138 11.88 -4.54 -7.51
C VAL A 138 12.85 -5.47 -8.21
N ASN A 139 12.31 -6.52 -8.84
CA ASN A 139 13.09 -7.56 -9.50
C ASN A 139 12.64 -7.65 -10.97
N THR A 140 13.58 -7.41 -11.88
CA THR A 140 13.32 -7.50 -13.33
C THR A 140 13.56 -8.90 -13.90
N GLN A 141 13.92 -9.86 -13.03
CA GLN A 141 14.30 -11.24 -13.34
C GLN A 141 15.54 -11.35 -14.23
N SER A 142 16.44 -10.37 -14.17
CA SER A 142 17.75 -10.54 -14.78
C SER A 142 18.54 -11.60 -13.99
N GLN A 143 19.49 -12.26 -14.65
CA GLN A 143 20.47 -13.12 -13.96
C GLN A 143 21.47 -12.30 -13.11
N SER A 144 21.34 -10.97 -13.08
CA SER A 144 22.24 -10.04 -12.41
C SER A 144 21.69 -9.52 -11.08
N LYS A 145 20.94 -10.35 -10.34
CA LYS A 145 20.44 -9.97 -9.02
C LYS A 145 21.63 -9.80 -8.05
N GLU A 146 21.87 -8.57 -7.61
CA GLU A 146 22.96 -8.24 -6.69
C GLU A 146 22.54 -8.40 -5.22
N VAL A 147 21.24 -8.29 -4.93
CA VAL A 147 20.66 -8.40 -3.58
C VAL A 147 19.84 -9.68 -3.47
N THR A 148 20.21 -10.59 -2.58
CA THR A 148 19.44 -11.82 -2.38
C THR A 148 18.16 -11.56 -1.60
N THR A 149 17.16 -12.43 -1.78
CA THR A 149 15.90 -12.38 -1.02
C THR A 149 16.18 -12.45 0.49
N GLU A 150 17.11 -13.30 0.90
CA GLU A 150 17.52 -13.44 2.30
C GLU A 150 18.14 -12.16 2.87
N GLN A 151 18.98 -11.45 2.10
CA GLN A 151 19.53 -10.16 2.53
C GLN A 151 18.42 -9.13 2.74
N ALA A 152 17.45 -9.08 1.84
CA ALA A 152 16.33 -8.15 1.93
C ALA A 152 15.37 -8.47 3.10
N GLU A 153 15.10 -9.75 3.36
CA GLU A 153 14.30 -10.19 4.51
C GLU A 153 14.97 -9.86 5.85
N ARG A 154 16.29 -10.07 5.93
CA ARG A 154 17.08 -9.68 7.11
C ARG A 154 16.98 -8.17 7.36
N LEU A 155 17.17 -7.36 6.33
CA LEU A 155 17.05 -5.90 6.44
C LEU A 155 15.64 -5.49 6.87
N ALA A 156 14.60 -6.07 6.27
CA ALA A 156 13.22 -5.77 6.64
C ALA A 156 12.93 -6.10 8.10
N THR A 157 13.44 -7.24 8.59
CA THR A 157 13.31 -7.63 10.00
C THR A 157 14.01 -6.64 10.93
N GLN A 158 15.22 -6.20 10.57
CA GLN A 158 15.97 -5.20 11.35
C GLN A 158 15.26 -3.85 11.44
N LEU A 159 14.52 -3.48 10.40
CA LEU A 159 13.78 -2.21 10.33
C LEU A 159 12.28 -2.38 10.69
N GLU A 160 11.87 -3.52 11.25
CA GLU A 160 10.48 -3.82 11.64
C GLU A 160 9.45 -3.68 10.49
N MET A 161 9.89 -3.94 9.27
CA MET A 161 9.08 -3.90 8.05
C MET A 161 8.75 -5.30 7.55
N GLN A 162 7.65 -5.41 6.79
CA GLN A 162 7.39 -6.61 5.98
C GLN A 162 8.06 -6.44 4.61
N PHE A 163 8.67 -7.51 4.11
CA PHE A 163 9.32 -7.54 2.81
C PHE A 163 8.42 -8.14 1.74
N HIS A 164 8.42 -7.54 0.55
CA HIS A 164 7.75 -8.07 -0.64
C HIS A 164 8.64 -7.93 -1.88
N GLU A 165 8.66 -8.95 -2.73
CA GLU A 165 9.25 -8.84 -4.07
C GLU A 165 8.20 -8.34 -5.07
N LEU A 166 8.57 -7.32 -5.85
CA LEU A 166 7.79 -6.79 -6.95
C LEU A 166 8.37 -7.25 -8.28
N PHE A 167 7.56 -7.99 -9.04
CA PHE A 167 7.88 -8.45 -10.39
C PHE A 167 7.03 -7.66 -11.41
N LEU A 168 7.65 -6.72 -12.13
CA LEU A 168 6.94 -5.87 -13.09
C LEU A 168 6.33 -6.65 -14.27
N ASN A 169 6.81 -7.86 -14.56
CA ASN A 169 6.23 -8.74 -15.57
C ASN A 169 4.98 -9.50 -15.08
N LYS A 170 4.75 -9.58 -13.76
CA LYS A 170 3.59 -10.27 -13.16
C LYS A 170 2.55 -9.24 -12.75
N LYS A 171 1.41 -9.23 -13.45
CA LYS A 171 0.31 -8.29 -13.18
C LYS A 171 -0.26 -8.41 -11.76
N SER A 172 -0.54 -9.63 -11.30
CA SER A 172 -1.18 -9.87 -9.99
C SER A 172 -0.33 -9.40 -8.81
N ASN A 173 0.99 -9.65 -8.86
CA ASN A 173 1.89 -9.38 -7.75
C ASN A 173 1.89 -7.92 -7.28
N ALA A 174 1.80 -6.96 -8.20
CA ALA A 174 1.70 -5.54 -7.84
C ALA A 174 0.39 -5.24 -7.09
N VAL A 175 -0.74 -5.77 -7.56
CA VAL A 175 -2.06 -5.59 -6.93
C VAL A 175 -2.12 -6.28 -5.57
N ASP A 176 -1.51 -7.46 -5.44
CA ASP A 176 -1.41 -8.22 -4.20
C ASP A 176 -0.66 -7.43 -3.12
N ILE A 177 0.45 -6.77 -3.47
CA ILE A 177 1.20 -5.90 -2.56
C ILE A 177 0.32 -4.74 -2.06
N ILE A 178 -0.46 -4.11 -2.95
CA ILE A 178 -1.38 -3.04 -2.54
C ILE A 178 -2.47 -3.59 -1.61
N HIS A 179 -3.05 -4.76 -1.91
CA HIS A 179 -4.03 -5.40 -1.01
C HIS A 179 -3.45 -5.74 0.36
N ALA A 180 -2.22 -6.25 0.43
CA ALA A 180 -1.53 -6.53 1.68
C ALA A 180 -1.26 -5.25 2.48
N MET A 181 -0.90 -4.15 1.80
CA MET A 181 -0.71 -2.85 2.44
C MET A 181 -2.03 -2.34 3.04
N LEU A 182 -3.15 -2.49 2.30
CA LEU A 182 -4.47 -2.15 2.82
C LEU A 182 -4.83 -2.96 4.06
N ASP A 183 -4.54 -4.26 4.10
CA ASP A 183 -4.75 -5.09 5.30
C ASP A 183 -3.97 -4.55 6.50
N LYS A 184 -2.68 -4.26 6.30
CA LYS A 184 -1.83 -3.72 7.36
C LYS A 184 -2.35 -2.37 7.86
N ILE A 185 -2.75 -1.47 6.96
CA ILE A 185 -3.32 -0.16 7.32
C ILE A 185 -4.62 -0.33 8.12
N ILE A 186 -5.52 -1.22 7.69
CA ILE A 186 -6.80 -1.46 8.38
C ILE A 186 -6.57 -2.05 9.78
N ILE A 187 -5.65 -3.02 9.92
CA ILE A 187 -5.29 -3.60 11.21
C ILE A 187 -4.70 -2.53 12.14
N HIS A 188 -3.80 -1.69 11.61
CA HIS A 188 -3.17 -0.62 12.38
C HIS A 188 -4.21 0.40 12.85
N ALA A 189 -5.09 0.86 11.96
CA ALA A 189 -6.17 1.78 12.28
C ALA A 189 -7.15 1.22 13.32
N SER A 190 -7.36 -0.10 13.35
CA SER A 190 -8.18 -0.78 14.36
C SER A 190 -7.56 -0.77 15.75
N ARG A 191 -6.22 -0.73 15.84
CA ARG A 191 -5.48 -0.70 17.11
C ARG A 191 -5.31 0.72 17.66
N LEU A 192 -5.30 1.74 16.80
CA LEU A 192 -5.09 3.14 17.17
C LEU A 192 -6.18 4.06 16.57
N PRO A 193 -7.40 4.08 17.14
CA PRO A 193 -8.52 4.84 16.60
C PRO A 193 -8.37 6.37 16.70
N SER A 194 -7.40 6.88 17.47
CA SER A 194 -7.12 8.32 17.64
C SER A 194 -6.33 8.95 16.48
N LEU A 195 -5.84 8.14 15.54
CA LEU A 195 -4.99 8.57 14.42
C LEU A 195 -5.74 8.59 13.11
N THR A 196 -7.05 8.86 13.18
CA THR A 196 -7.98 8.89 12.05
C THR A 196 -7.33 9.49 10.81
N ILE A 197 -6.99 8.58 9.90
CA ILE A 197 -7.34 8.60 8.48
C ILE A 197 -8.43 9.65 8.25
N ASP A 198 -8.39 10.39 7.14
CA ASP A 198 -9.50 11.25 6.67
C ASP A 198 -10.78 10.43 6.38
N LEU A 199 -11.31 9.78 7.43
CA LEU A 199 -12.52 9.01 7.53
C LEU A 199 -13.58 10.01 7.92
N ILE A 200 -14.68 10.02 7.19
CA ILE A 200 -15.89 10.70 7.64
C ILE A 200 -16.23 10.11 9.02
N PRO A 201 -16.12 10.88 10.13
CA PRO A 201 -16.11 10.32 11.49
C PRO A 201 -17.37 9.52 11.88
N GLN A 202 -18.47 9.72 11.16
CA GLN A 202 -19.76 9.08 11.42
C GLN A 202 -19.83 7.60 11.00
N GLN A 203 -18.87 7.08 10.22
CA GLN A 203 -18.91 5.70 9.69
C GLN A 203 -18.00 4.70 10.43
N ILE A 204 -17.30 5.14 11.48
CA ILE A 204 -16.40 4.29 12.27
C ILE A 204 -17.20 3.39 13.22
N ARG A 205 -18.28 3.89 13.86
CA ARG A 205 -19.05 3.15 14.88
C ARG A 205 -19.60 1.77 14.44
N PRO A 206 -20.06 1.53 13.20
CA PRO A 206 -20.60 0.22 12.83
C PRO A 206 -19.53 -0.84 12.50
N LEU A 207 -18.34 -0.45 12.00
CA LEU A 207 -17.32 -1.44 11.58
C LEU A 207 -16.66 -2.15 12.77
N PHE A 208 -16.46 -1.45 13.88
CA PHE A 208 -15.79 -2.01 15.06
C PHE A 208 -16.75 -2.75 16.01
N ALA A 209 -18.07 -2.56 15.86
CA ALA A 209 -19.08 -3.28 16.64
C ALA A 209 -19.27 -4.74 16.19
N ASP A 210 -19.03 -5.04 14.91
CA ASP A 210 -19.24 -6.39 14.35
C ASP A 210 -18.01 -7.32 14.49
N GLN A 211 -16.78 -6.78 14.46
CA GLN A 211 -15.59 -7.59 14.69
C GLN A 211 -15.42 -8.00 16.15
N ALA A 212 -15.78 -7.14 17.10
CA ALA A 212 -15.80 -7.49 18.53
C ALA A 212 -16.84 -8.57 18.86
N ARG A 213 -17.99 -8.59 18.15
CA ARG A 213 -18.97 -9.67 18.32
C ARG A 213 -18.46 -11.01 17.78
N ARG A 214 -17.75 -11.02 16.65
CA ARG A 214 -17.20 -12.27 16.07
C ARG A 214 -16.10 -12.91 16.92
N SER A 215 -15.23 -12.11 17.56
CA SER A 215 -14.23 -12.65 18.49
C SER A 215 -14.86 -13.17 19.79
N THR A 216 -15.93 -12.55 20.26
CA THR A 216 -16.65 -13.01 21.48
C THR A 216 -17.45 -14.29 21.23
N ILE A 217 -17.96 -14.50 20.01
CA ILE A 217 -18.71 -15.70 19.65
C ILE A 217 -17.79 -16.92 19.47
N LEU A 218 -16.57 -16.73 18.95
CA LEU A 218 -15.59 -17.82 18.80
C LEU A 218 -15.03 -18.32 20.15
N ASP A 219 -14.78 -17.42 21.11
CA ASP A 219 -14.30 -17.78 22.46
C ASP A 219 -15.39 -18.48 23.31
N GLN A 220 -16.68 -18.26 23.02
CA GLN A 220 -17.79 -18.98 23.67
C GLN A 220 -18.05 -20.36 23.06
N SER A 221 -17.71 -20.58 21.78
CA SER A 221 -17.82 -21.92 21.16
C SER A 221 -16.70 -22.86 21.59
N GLU A 222 -15.48 -22.36 21.84
CA GLU A 222 -14.36 -23.20 22.30
C GLU A 222 -14.51 -23.63 23.77
N LYS A 223 -15.11 -22.79 24.62
CA LYS A 223 -15.38 -23.15 26.03
C LYS A 223 -16.49 -24.20 26.21
N LYS A 224 -17.35 -24.41 25.20
CA LYS A 224 -18.41 -25.43 25.25
C LYS A 224 -17.97 -26.83 24.83
N ILE A 225 -16.77 -26.99 24.28
CA ILE A 225 -16.27 -28.30 23.80
C ILE A 225 -15.53 -29.07 24.93
N PHE A 226 -15.11 -28.40 26.01
CA PHE A 226 -14.33 -29.01 27.10
C PHE A 226 -15.12 -29.33 28.39
N GLN A 227 -16.45 -29.36 28.36
CA GLN A 227 -17.26 -29.87 29.48
C GLN A 227 -18.04 -31.12 29.06
N CYS A 228 -17.35 -32.26 29.00
CA CYS A 228 -17.97 -33.55 29.20
C CYS A 228 -16.92 -34.58 29.66
N SER A 229 -17.32 -35.41 30.62
CA SER A 229 -16.66 -36.64 31.11
C SER A 229 -15.72 -36.51 32.33
N CYS A 230 -16.33 -36.42 33.52
CA CYS A 230 -16.14 -37.36 34.64
C CYS A 230 -17.46 -37.47 35.39
#